data_AF-A0A645F5Z8-F1
#
_entry.id   AF-A0A645F5Z8-F1
#
_cell.length_a   1.000
_cell.length_b   1.000
_cell.length_c   1.000
_cell.angle_alpha   90.00
_cell.angle_beta   90.00
_cell.angle_gamma   90.00
#
_symmetry.space_group_name_H-M   'P 1'
#
loop_
_entity.id
_entity.type
_entity.pdbx_description
1 polymer ?
#
loop_
_entity_poly.entity_id
_entity_poly.type
_entity_poly.pdbx_seq_one_letter_code
_entity_poly.pdbx_strand_id
1 'polypeptide(L)'
;MLVTAINQTLCEKDTFLITLRDNIATVINRESDKELADIDKRLEELQTELLKLATSNADYEKVGDEIHRLRDQKQKLLLENANRDELKKRMTDMSTFLKKQSTSLNEYDEQLVRRLIEKVTVYENKFTVEFKSGVTVDVNE
;
A
#
# COMPACT_ATOMS: atom_id res chain seq x y z
N MET A 1 1.56 33.81 -7.59
CA MET A 1 1.97 34.09 -6.20
C MET A 1 1.30 33.15 -5.21
N LEU A 2 0.03 33.33 -4.82
CA LEU A 2 -0.66 32.41 -3.89
C LEU A 2 -0.90 31.01 -4.46
N VAL A 3 -1.35 30.95 -5.71
CA VAL A 3 -1.45 29.70 -6.48
C VAL A 3 -0.11 28.96 -6.55
N THR A 4 1.00 29.68 -6.66
CA THR A 4 2.35 29.11 -6.69
C THR A 4 2.73 28.47 -5.35
N ALA A 5 2.46 29.16 -4.23
CA ALA A 5 2.68 28.62 -2.88
C ALA A 5 1.81 27.37 -2.60
N ILE A 6 0.54 27.44 -3.01
CA ILE A 6 -0.41 26.33 -2.88
C ILE A 6 0.05 25.14 -3.73
N ASN A 7 0.48 25.38 -4.97
CA ASN A 7 0.98 24.33 -5.84
C ASN A 7 2.31 23.74 -5.31
N GLN A 8 3.23 24.55 -4.76
CA GLN A 8 4.47 24.06 -4.14
C GLN A 8 4.20 23.17 -2.92
N THR A 9 3.25 23.57 -2.07
CA THR A 9 2.85 22.78 -0.89
C THR A 9 2.12 21.50 -1.30
N LEU A 10 1.22 21.58 -2.29
CA LEU A 10 0.48 20.42 -2.76
C LEU A 10 1.31 19.48 -3.66
N CYS A 11 2.44 19.93 -4.21
CA CYS A 11 3.42 19.08 -4.89
C CYS A 11 4.14 18.10 -3.94
N GLU A 12 4.02 18.28 -2.62
CA GLU A 12 4.44 17.28 -1.63
C GLU A 12 3.61 15.98 -1.69
N LYS A 13 2.51 15.95 -2.46
CA LYS A 13 1.76 14.73 -2.78
C LYS A 13 2.66 13.61 -3.31
N ASP A 14 3.65 13.93 -4.13
CA ASP A 14 4.55 12.90 -4.68
C ASP A 14 5.41 12.28 -3.58
N THR A 15 5.95 13.10 -2.67
CA THR A 15 6.72 12.64 -1.50
C THR A 15 5.85 11.81 -0.55
N PHE A 16 4.61 12.24 -0.29
CA PHE A 16 3.64 11.48 0.51
C PHE A 16 3.29 10.14 -0.15
N LEU A 17 3.04 10.13 -1.47
CA LEU A 17 2.72 8.93 -2.25
C LEU A 17 3.89 7.94 -2.28
N ILE A 18 5.13 8.44 -2.40
CA ILE A 18 6.35 7.63 -2.34
C ILE A 18 6.49 7.01 -0.94
N THR A 19 6.36 7.81 0.12
CA THR A 19 6.48 7.31 1.50
C THR A 19 5.39 6.29 1.84
N LEU A 20 4.15 6.56 1.43
CA LEU A 20 3.04 5.62 1.61
C LEU A 20 3.28 4.32 0.84
N ARG A 21 3.78 4.41 -0.40
CA ARG A 21 4.16 3.24 -1.20
C ARG A 21 5.24 2.41 -0.53
N ASP A 22 6.30 3.04 -0.05
CA ASP A 22 7.46 2.34 0.50
C ASP A 22 7.11 1.65 1.84
N ASN A 23 6.30 2.31 2.68
CA ASN A 23 5.77 1.71 3.90
C ASN A 23 4.89 0.49 3.61
N ILE A 24 4.03 0.57 2.59
CA ILE A 24 3.14 -0.53 2.21
C ILE A 24 3.89 -1.67 1.52
N ALA A 25 4.85 -1.36 0.63
CA ALA A 25 5.69 -2.35 -0.02
C ALA A 25 6.44 -3.21 1.01
N THR A 26 6.94 -2.60 2.08
CA THR A 26 7.60 -3.30 3.18
C THR A 26 6.66 -4.29 3.90
N VAL A 27 5.36 -3.95 4.02
CA VAL A 27 4.35 -4.83 4.64
C VAL A 27 3.90 -5.96 3.70
N ILE A 28 3.91 -5.70 2.39
CA ILE A 28 3.37 -6.59 1.36
C ILE A 28 4.39 -7.61 0.84
N ASN A 29 5.69 -7.29 0.82
CA ASN A 29 6.71 -8.07 0.13
C ASN A 29 7.23 -9.31 0.89
N ARG A 30 6.42 -9.95 1.74
CA ARG A 30 6.78 -11.23 2.38
C ARG A 30 6.60 -12.36 1.37
N GLU A 31 7.61 -13.23 1.23
CA GLU A 31 7.81 -14.32 0.24
C GLU A 31 6.69 -15.39 0.18
N SER A 32 5.44 -14.98 0.02
CA SER A 32 4.25 -15.83 0.14
C SER A 32 4.11 -16.81 -1.02
N ASP A 33 4.59 -16.43 -2.21
CA ASP A 33 4.50 -17.26 -3.41
C ASP A 33 5.43 -18.48 -3.34
N LYS A 34 6.60 -18.31 -2.72
CA LYS A 34 7.54 -19.41 -2.48
C LYS A 34 7.03 -20.36 -1.41
N GLU A 35 6.48 -19.82 -0.32
CA GLU A 35 5.85 -20.63 0.73
C GLU A 35 4.66 -21.46 0.21
N LEU A 36 3.82 -20.89 -0.66
CA LEU A 36 2.72 -21.63 -1.29
C LEU A 36 3.22 -22.77 -2.19
N ALA A 37 4.26 -22.52 -3.00
CA ALA A 37 4.85 -23.54 -3.86
C ALA A 37 5.49 -24.68 -3.05
N ASP A 38 6.16 -24.35 -1.95
CA ASP A 38 6.76 -25.34 -1.05
C ASP A 38 5.69 -26.20 -0.35
N ILE A 39 4.57 -25.61 0.07
CA ILE A 39 3.43 -26.35 0.63
C ILE A 39 2.79 -27.28 -0.41
N ASP A 40 2.63 -26.81 -1.65
CA ASP A 40 2.04 -27.62 -2.73
C ASP A 40 2.90 -28.83 -3.07
N LYS A 41 4.22 -28.64 -3.18
CA LYS A 41 5.16 -29.74 -3.36
C LYS A 41 5.09 -30.75 -2.22
N ARG A 42 5.04 -30.28 -0.97
CA ARG A 42 4.97 -31.15 0.21
C ARG A 42 3.65 -31.92 0.27
N LEU A 43 2.54 -31.30 -0.13
CA LEU A 43 1.23 -31.97 -0.23
C LEU A 43 1.24 -33.08 -1.30
N GLU A 44 1.87 -32.87 -2.45
CA GLU A 44 2.01 -33.91 -3.49
C GLU A 44 2.84 -35.11 -3.01
N GLU A 45 3.95 -34.85 -2.31
CA GLU A 45 4.80 -35.88 -1.71
C GLU A 45 4.02 -36.73 -0.70
N LEU A 46 3.31 -36.08 0.23
CA LEU A 46 2.54 -36.77 1.27
C LEU A 46 1.34 -37.53 0.70
N GLN A 47 0.68 -37.02 -0.35
CA GLN A 47 -0.39 -37.76 -1.02
C GLN A 47 0.15 -39.03 -1.71
N THR A 48 1.34 -38.95 -2.31
CA THR A 48 2.00 -40.11 -2.92
C THR A 48 2.40 -41.14 -1.87
N GLU A 49 2.91 -40.69 -0.73
CA GLU A 49 3.25 -41.53 0.42
C GLU A 49 2.00 -42.21 1.02
N LEU A 50 0.90 -41.48 1.15
CA LEU A 50 -0.38 -41.99 1.64
C LEU A 50 -0.89 -43.16 0.78
N LEU A 51 -0.81 -43.03 -0.55
CA LEU A 51 -1.20 -44.12 -1.48
C LEU A 51 -0.32 -45.36 -1.31
N LYS A 52 0.99 -45.19 -1.06
CA LYS A 52 1.92 -46.31 -0.81
C LYS A 52 1.65 -46.99 0.53
N LEU A 53 1.35 -46.23 1.58
CA LEU A 53 1.03 -46.79 2.90
C LEU A 53 -0.32 -47.51 2.89
N ALA A 54 -1.32 -46.95 2.23
CA ALA A 54 -2.63 -47.59 2.05
C ALA A 54 -2.53 -48.91 1.28
N THR A 55 -1.68 -48.98 0.25
CA THR A 55 -1.47 -50.22 -0.52
C THR A 55 -0.63 -51.26 0.23
N SER A 56 0.17 -50.85 1.21
CA SER A 56 0.98 -51.74 2.06
C SER A 56 0.30 -52.10 3.39
N ASN A 57 -0.95 -51.65 3.60
CA ASN A 57 -1.72 -51.84 4.84
C ASN A 57 -0.97 -51.36 6.10
N ALA A 58 -0.10 -50.36 5.94
CA ALA A 58 0.68 -49.74 6.99
C ALA A 58 -0.10 -48.57 7.63
N ASP A 59 0.26 -48.20 8.86
CA ASP A 59 -0.32 -47.05 9.54
C ASP A 59 0.02 -45.74 8.80
N TYR A 60 -1.01 -44.96 8.50
CA TYR A 60 -0.95 -43.72 7.73
C TYR A 60 -1.56 -42.52 8.45
N GLU A 61 -1.97 -42.68 9.72
CA GLU A 61 -2.65 -41.63 10.50
C GLU A 61 -1.84 -40.33 10.55
N LYS A 62 -0.53 -40.45 10.80
CA LYS A 62 0.41 -39.30 10.83
C LYS A 62 0.51 -38.54 9.50
N VAL A 63 0.46 -39.26 8.38
CA VAL A 63 0.49 -38.65 7.04
C VAL A 63 -0.82 -37.92 6.76
N GLY A 64 -1.95 -38.49 7.19
CA GLY A 64 -3.26 -37.84 7.14
C GLY A 64 -3.29 -36.53 7.93
N ASP A 65 -2.81 -36.54 9.17
CA ASP A 65 -2.75 -35.35 10.03
C ASP A 65 -1.86 -34.24 9.44
N GLU A 66 -0.71 -34.61 8.86
CA GLU A 66 0.19 -33.63 8.23
C GLU A 66 -0.44 -33.02 6.97
N ILE A 67 -1.17 -33.80 6.17
CA ILE A 67 -1.94 -33.29 5.02
C ILE A 67 -3.02 -32.31 5.48
N HIS A 68 -3.76 -32.62 6.55
CA HIS A 68 -4.77 -31.72 7.10
C HIS A 68 -4.16 -30.41 7.56
N ARG A 69 -3.08 -30.47 8.34
CA ARG A 69 -2.36 -29.28 8.82
C ARG A 69 -1.85 -28.41 7.67
N LEU A 70 -1.25 -29.01 6.64
CA LEU A 70 -0.73 -28.26 5.49
C LEU A 70 -1.84 -27.61 4.66
N ARG A 71 -3.01 -28.26 4.54
CA ARG A 71 -4.19 -27.66 3.90
C ARG A 71 -4.69 -26.43 4.65
N ASP A 72 -4.75 -26.49 5.97
CA ASP A 72 -5.14 -25.34 6.81
C ASP A 72 -4.14 -24.19 6.66
N GLN A 73 -2.83 -24.50 6.65
CA GLN A 73 -1.79 -23.50 6.41
C GLN A 73 -1.89 -22.87 5.02
N LYS A 74 -2.14 -23.68 3.98
CA LYS A 74 -2.37 -23.19 2.60
C LYS A 74 -3.55 -22.24 2.54
N GLN A 75 -4.68 -22.61 3.15
CA GLN A 75 -5.88 -21.79 3.13
C GLN A 75 -5.66 -20.45 3.85
N LYS A 76 -4.96 -20.46 4.98
CA LYS A 76 -4.59 -19.24 5.69
C LYS A 76 -3.72 -18.32 4.83
N LEU A 77 -2.69 -18.86 4.19
CA LEU A 77 -1.81 -18.10 3.29
C LEU A 77 -2.56 -17.50 2.10
N LEU A 78 -3.47 -18.26 1.48
CA LEU A 78 -4.31 -17.77 0.38
C LEU A 78 -5.22 -16.61 0.81
N LEU A 79 -5.83 -16.70 2.00
CA LEU A 79 -6.65 -15.62 2.55
C LEU A 79 -5.81 -14.37 2.81
N GLU A 80 -4.63 -14.54 3.40
CA GLU A 80 -3.70 -13.43 3.60
C GLU A 80 -3.26 -12.80 2.27
N ASN A 81 -3.01 -13.61 1.23
CA ASN A 81 -2.60 -13.11 -0.09
C ASN A 81 -3.74 -12.35 -0.79
N ALA A 82 -4.97 -12.85 -0.73
CA ALA A 82 -6.14 -12.17 -1.29
C ALA A 82 -6.37 -10.80 -0.63
N ASN A 83 -6.25 -10.72 0.70
CA ASN A 83 -6.33 -9.45 1.43
C ASN A 83 -5.21 -8.48 1.02
N ARG A 84 -4.00 -8.98 0.75
CA ARG A 84 -2.88 -8.17 0.24
C ARG A 84 -3.16 -7.64 -1.16
N ASP A 85 -3.68 -8.45 -2.06
CA ASP A 85 -3.97 -8.04 -3.44
C ASP A 85 -5.09 -7.00 -3.50
N GLU A 86 -6.12 -7.11 -2.66
CA GLU A 86 -7.13 -6.07 -2.51
C GLU A 86 -6.50 -4.75 -2.04
N LEU A 87 -5.59 -4.79 -1.06
CA LEU A 87 -4.88 -3.62 -0.56
C LEU A 87 -4.00 -2.97 -1.64
N LYS A 88 -3.26 -3.77 -2.43
CA LYS A 88 -2.48 -3.28 -3.58
C LYS A 88 -3.38 -2.59 -4.61
N LYS A 89 -4.54 -3.16 -4.90
CA LYS A 89 -5.50 -2.59 -5.85
C LYS A 89 -6.05 -1.25 -5.35
N ARG A 90 -6.55 -1.20 -4.12
CA ARG A 90 -7.02 0.06 -3.49
C ARG A 90 -5.94 1.14 -3.50
N MET A 91 -4.69 0.76 -3.26
CA MET A 91 -3.57 1.68 -3.30
C MET A 91 -3.31 2.22 -4.72
N THR A 92 -3.33 1.34 -5.73
CA THR A 92 -3.19 1.75 -7.13
C THR A 92 -4.32 2.71 -7.53
N ASP A 93 -5.54 2.42 -7.08
CA ASP A 93 -6.71 3.26 -7.31
C ASP A 93 -6.55 4.62 -6.61
N MET A 94 -6.11 4.66 -5.36
CA MET A 94 -5.84 5.90 -4.62
C MET A 94 -4.71 6.72 -5.25
N SER A 95 -3.61 6.08 -5.66
CA SER A 95 -2.50 6.74 -6.36
C SER A 95 -2.96 7.33 -7.69
N THR A 96 -3.74 6.56 -8.46
CA THR A 96 -4.32 7.01 -9.72
C THR A 96 -5.30 8.16 -9.51
N PHE A 97 -6.16 8.09 -8.48
CA PHE A 97 -7.08 9.16 -8.11
C PHE A 97 -6.34 10.45 -7.75
N LEU A 98 -5.33 10.36 -6.88
CA LEU A 98 -4.55 11.50 -6.44
C LEU A 98 -3.74 12.14 -7.57
N LYS A 99 -3.27 11.35 -8.55
CA LYS A 99 -2.58 11.84 -9.77
C LYS A 99 -3.51 12.45 -10.80
N LYS A 100 -4.74 11.94 -10.94
CA LYS A 100 -5.76 12.49 -11.86
C LYS A 100 -6.30 13.84 -11.40
N GLN A 101 -6.24 14.13 -10.11
CA GLN A 101 -6.59 15.44 -9.58
C GLN A 101 -5.52 16.45 -10.00
N SER A 102 -5.84 17.34 -10.94
CA SER A 102 -4.96 18.44 -11.33
C SER A 102 -4.68 19.28 -10.09
N THR A 103 -3.45 19.19 -9.59
CA THR A 103 -3.08 19.86 -8.35
C THR A 103 -2.55 21.27 -8.63
N SER A 104 -2.30 21.58 -9.91
CA SER A 104 -2.09 22.93 -10.39
C SER A 104 -3.43 23.66 -10.41
N LEU A 105 -3.63 24.55 -9.44
CA LEU A 105 -4.63 25.59 -9.60
C LEU A 105 -4.22 26.43 -10.82
N ASN A 106 -5.02 26.38 -11.88
CA ASN A 106 -4.82 27.24 -13.06
C ASN A 106 -5.36 28.65 -12.80
N GLU A 107 -6.33 28.77 -11.90
CA GLU A 107 -6.98 30.03 -11.53
C GLU A 107 -7.09 30.14 -10.00
N TYR A 108 -7.18 31.39 -9.53
CA TYR A 108 -7.38 31.69 -8.12
C TYR A 108 -8.84 31.42 -7.74
N ASP A 109 -9.06 30.42 -6.86
CA ASP A 109 -10.36 30.16 -6.24
C ASP A 109 -10.37 30.72 -4.81
N GLU A 110 -11.14 31.77 -4.59
CA GLU A 110 -11.22 32.46 -3.29
C GLU A 110 -11.76 31.57 -2.17
N GLN A 111 -12.73 30.69 -2.47
CA GLN A 111 -13.27 29.77 -1.47
C GLN A 111 -12.24 28.72 -1.07
N LEU A 112 -11.49 28.21 -2.04
CA LEU A 112 -10.42 27.24 -1.78
C LEU A 112 -9.27 27.87 -0.98
N VAL A 113 -8.85 29.08 -1.34
CA VAL A 113 -7.78 29.82 -0.67
C VAL A 113 -8.16 30.09 0.79
N ARG A 114 -9.39 30.54 1.07
CA ARG A 114 -9.89 30.74 2.46
C ARG A 114 -9.97 29.45 3.28
N ARG A 115 -10.16 28.30 2.64
CA ARG A 115 -10.18 27.00 3.30
C ARG A 115 -8.78 26.51 3.65
N LEU A 116 -7.78 26.84 2.84
CA LEU A 116 -6.43 26.31 2.97
C LEU A 116 -5.50 27.23 3.77
N ILE A 117 -5.67 28.55 3.66
CA ILE A 117 -4.73 29.54 4.21
C ILE A 117 -5.26 30.14 5.50
N GLU A 118 -4.38 30.21 6.50
CA GLU A 118 -4.61 30.90 7.77
C GLU A 118 -4.23 32.38 7.64
N LYS A 119 -3.01 32.68 7.20
CA LYS A 119 -2.54 34.04 6.94
C LYS A 119 -1.40 34.11 5.94
N VAL A 120 -1.19 35.30 5.37
CA VAL A 120 -0.05 35.62 4.51
C VAL A 120 0.71 36.79 5.12
N THR A 121 2.02 36.65 5.30
CA THR A 121 2.92 37.70 5.81
C THR A 121 3.80 38.19 4.67
N VAL A 122 3.80 39.49 4.39
CA VAL A 122 4.55 40.11 3.29
C VAL A 122 5.81 40.78 3.86
N TYR A 123 6.96 40.49 3.23
CA TYR A 123 8.26 41.11 3.49
C TYR A 123 8.75 41.81 2.22
N GLU A 124 9.85 42.57 2.32
CA GLU A 124 10.39 43.33 1.18
C GLU A 124 10.78 42.47 -0.04
N ASN A 125 11.26 41.23 0.17
CA ASN A 125 11.77 40.37 -0.92
C ASN A 125 11.08 38.99 -1.00
N LYS A 126 10.08 38.75 -0.14
CA LYS A 126 9.40 37.45 -0.03
C LYS A 126 8.04 37.58 0.63
N PHE A 127 7.23 36.55 0.51
CA PHE A 127 6.03 36.37 1.31
C PHE A 127 5.97 34.97 1.90
N THR A 128 5.52 34.90 3.15
CA THR A 128 5.32 33.66 3.89
C THR A 128 3.83 33.34 3.94
N VAL A 129 3.45 32.18 3.45
CA VAL A 129 2.08 31.66 3.48
C VAL A 129 1.97 30.61 4.57
N GLU A 130 1.08 30.84 5.53
CA GLU A 130 0.77 29.88 6.59
C GLU A 130 -0.57 29.20 6.29
N PHE A 131 -0.54 27.88 6.19
CA PHE A 131 -1.72 27.05 5.96
C PHE A 131 -2.42 26.74 7.28
N LYS A 132 -3.73 26.50 7.22
CA LYS A 132 -4.51 26.05 8.39
C LYS A 132 -4.05 24.70 8.96
N SER A 133 -3.29 23.94 8.18
CA SER A 133 -2.61 22.71 8.62
C SER A 133 -1.38 22.97 9.49
N GLY A 134 -0.93 24.22 9.64
CA GLY A 134 0.33 24.60 10.32
C GLY A 134 1.57 24.54 9.41
N VAL A 135 1.42 24.15 8.14
CA VAL A 135 2.52 24.17 7.16
C VAL A 135 2.80 25.62 6.76
N THR A 136 4.08 25.97 6.64
CA THR A 136 4.52 27.32 6.26
C THR A 136 5.40 27.26 5.02
N VAL A 137 5.10 28.09 4.03
CA VAL A 137 5.88 28.16 2.78
C VAL A 137 6.33 29.59 2.52
N ASP A 138 7.64 29.74 2.32
CA ASP A 138 8.25 30.98 1.87
C ASP A 138 8.31 30.99 0.34
N VAL A 139 7.77 32.04 -0.25
CA VAL A 139 7.85 32.29 -1.68
C VAL A 139 8.63 33.58 -1.89
N ASN A 140 9.78 33.45 -2.57
CA ASN A 140 10.59 34.59 -2.96
C ASN A 140 9.95 35.27 -4.17
N GLU A 141 10.08 36.60 -4.23
CA GLU A 141 9.59 37.41 -5.35
C GLU A 141 10.38 37.16 -6.65
#